data_AF-A0A7C3HZZ9-F1
#
_entry.id   AF-A0A7C3HZZ9-F1
#
_cell.length_a   1.000
_cell.length_b   1.000
_cell.length_c   1.000
_cell.angle_alpha   90.00
_cell.angle_beta   90.00
_cell.angle_gamma   90.00
#
_symmetry.space_group_name_H-M   'P 1'
#
loop_
_entity.id
_entity.type
_entity.pdbx_description
1 polymer ?
#
loop_
_entity_poly.entity_id
_entity_poly.type
_entity_poly.pdbx_seq_one_letter_code
_entity_poly.pdbx_strand_id
1 'polypeptide(L)'
;MLSCCKYKYTKLFLILLSAVSCSAIFAQEEAGTPYFNNYPPKKYGYENQNFWVVHGNDGLVYFANTNGILEYDGHKWTLIPLQGIPRLARAGDGSIYVSGFSSFGKLVKNEKNRTVFLSLLGPET
;
A
#
# COMPACT_ATOMS: atom_id res chain seq x y z
N MET A 1 71.06 -6.11 -12.22
CA MET A 1 70.32 -6.84 -11.16
C MET A 1 69.08 -6.11 -10.60
N LEU A 2 68.99 -4.78 -10.66
CA LEU A 2 67.85 -4.01 -10.11
C LEU A 2 66.49 -4.20 -10.85
N SER A 3 66.51 -4.56 -12.14
CA SER A 3 65.29 -4.71 -12.96
C SER A 3 64.42 -5.92 -12.57
N CYS A 4 65.06 -7.03 -12.15
CA CYS A 4 64.35 -8.26 -11.76
C CYS A 4 63.59 -8.10 -10.42
N CYS A 5 64.09 -7.26 -9.52
CA CYS A 5 63.44 -6.99 -8.24
C CYS A 5 62.13 -6.19 -8.41
N LYS A 6 62.15 -5.14 -9.26
CA LYS A 6 60.95 -4.34 -9.58
C LYS A 6 59.82 -5.18 -10.19
N TYR A 7 60.14 -6.12 -11.09
CA TYR A 7 59.15 -7.00 -11.74
C TYR A 7 58.45 -7.94 -10.75
N LYS A 8 59.15 -8.36 -9.68
CA LYS A 8 58.56 -9.18 -8.61
C LYS A 8 57.55 -8.39 -7.78
N TYR A 9 57.86 -7.14 -7.44
CA TYR A 9 56.93 -6.27 -6.70
C TYR A 9 55.73 -5.84 -7.55
N THR A 10 55.91 -5.59 -8.86
CA THR A 10 54.79 -5.28 -9.77
C THR A 10 53.84 -6.47 -9.91
N LYS A 11 54.35 -7.70 -10.05
CA LYS A 11 53.51 -8.91 -10.09
C LYS A 11 52.78 -9.14 -8.78
N LEU A 12 53.45 -8.97 -7.65
CA LEU A 12 52.83 -9.11 -6.32
C LEU A 12 51.72 -8.07 -6.10
N PHE A 13 51.94 -6.83 -6.54
CA PHE A 13 50.95 -5.77 -6.49
C PHE A 13 49.72 -6.08 -7.36
N LEU A 14 49.92 -6.58 -8.58
CA LEU A 14 48.80 -6.98 -9.47
C LEU A 14 48.00 -8.17 -8.91
N ILE A 15 48.66 -9.12 -8.25
CA ILE A 15 48.00 -10.25 -7.58
C ILE A 15 47.17 -9.76 -6.38
N LEU A 16 47.73 -8.87 -5.56
CA LEU A 16 47.01 -8.26 -4.43
C LEU A 16 45.82 -7.42 -4.91
N LEU A 17 45.98 -6.63 -5.97
CA LEU A 17 44.90 -5.84 -6.56
C LEU A 17 43.77 -6.73 -7.11
N SER A 18 44.13 -7.84 -7.78
CA SER A 18 43.17 -8.83 -8.25
C SER A 18 42.41 -9.52 -7.10
N ALA A 19 43.09 -9.83 -5.99
CA ALA A 19 42.47 -10.46 -4.83
C ALA A 19 41.47 -9.54 -4.12
N VAL A 20 41.79 -8.25 -4.00
CA VAL A 20 40.91 -7.22 -3.40
C VAL A 20 39.64 -7.00 -4.24
N SER A 21 39.74 -7.06 -5.57
CA SER A 21 38.58 -6.92 -6.45
C SER A 21 37.57 -8.08 -6.34
N CYS A 22 38.02 -9.28 -5.94
CA CYS A 22 37.16 -10.45 -5.80
C CYS A 22 36.21 -10.34 -4.60
N SER A 23 36.60 -9.60 -3.55
CA SER A 23 35.81 -9.41 -2.33
C SER A 23 34.59 -8.48 -2.53
N ALA A 24 34.60 -7.67 -3.59
CA ALA A 24 33.55 -6.69 -3.88
C ALA A 24 32.28 -7.27 -4.54
N ILE A 25 32.27 -8.58 -4.85
CA ILE A 25 31.18 -9.23 -5.60
C ILE A 25 29.99 -9.63 -4.68
N PHE A 26 30.17 -9.66 -3.35
CA PHE A 26 29.13 -10.08 -2.39
C PHE A 26 28.18 -8.95 -1.92
N ALA A 27 28.24 -7.76 -2.53
CA ALA A 27 27.43 -6.60 -2.11
C ALA A 27 26.06 -6.46 -2.82
N GLN A 28 25.62 -7.48 -3.56
CA GLN A 28 24.29 -7.48 -4.18
C GLN A 28 23.28 -8.00 -3.16
N GLU A 29 22.76 -7.11 -2.32
CA GLU A 29 21.60 -7.39 -1.48
C GLU A 29 20.41 -7.66 -2.40
N GLU A 30 19.96 -8.92 -2.52
CA GLU A 30 18.69 -9.23 -3.18
C GLU A 30 17.57 -8.62 -2.33
N ALA A 31 17.03 -7.49 -2.77
CA ALA A 31 15.88 -6.86 -2.13
C ALA A 31 14.60 -7.74 -2.15
N GLY A 32 14.65 -8.90 -2.82
CA GLY A 32 13.51 -9.78 -3.08
C GLY A 32 12.47 -9.10 -3.96
N THR A 33 11.54 -9.89 -4.49
CA THR A 33 10.31 -9.33 -5.06
C THR A 33 9.27 -9.22 -3.95
N PRO A 34 8.61 -8.05 -3.78
CA PRO A 34 7.53 -7.95 -2.80
C PRO A 34 6.43 -8.94 -3.14
N TYR A 35 5.90 -9.59 -2.11
CA TYR A 35 4.76 -10.48 -2.26
C TYR A 35 3.49 -9.66 -2.54
N PHE A 36 2.85 -9.90 -3.68
CA PHE A 36 1.57 -9.28 -4.03
C PHE A 36 0.44 -10.30 -3.95
N ASN A 37 -0.65 -9.93 -3.28
CA ASN A 37 -1.89 -10.68 -3.31
C ASN A 37 -2.93 -9.92 -4.13
N ASN A 38 -3.35 -10.50 -5.26
CA ASN A 38 -4.30 -9.88 -6.16
C ASN A 38 -5.74 -10.28 -5.80
N TYR A 39 -6.64 -9.29 -5.79
CA TYR A 39 -8.07 -9.50 -5.56
C TYR A 39 -8.85 -9.12 -6.82
N PRO A 40 -9.16 -10.10 -7.70
CA PRO A 40 -9.94 -9.81 -8.90
C PRO A 40 -11.39 -9.44 -8.52
N PRO A 41 -12.12 -8.70 -9.38
CA PRO A 41 -13.53 -8.33 -9.16
C PRO A 41 -14.42 -9.51 -8.75
N LYS A 42 -14.21 -10.67 -9.37
CA LYS A 42 -14.91 -11.92 -9.05
C LYS A 42 -14.73 -12.37 -7.59
N LYS A 43 -13.63 -11.99 -6.93
CA LYS A 43 -13.31 -12.37 -5.54
C LYS A 43 -14.02 -11.48 -4.52
N TYR A 44 -14.12 -10.18 -4.77
CA TYR A 44 -14.80 -9.25 -3.86
C TYR A 44 -16.25 -8.94 -4.25
N GLY A 45 -16.68 -9.32 -5.47
CA GLY A 45 -18.08 -9.31 -5.90
C GLY A 45 -18.61 -7.97 -6.41
N TYR A 46 -17.74 -6.98 -6.65
CA TYR A 46 -18.11 -5.63 -7.06
C TYR A 46 -17.29 -5.16 -8.27
N GLU A 47 -17.59 -3.98 -8.80
CA GLU A 47 -16.95 -3.42 -10.00
C GLU A 47 -15.44 -3.24 -9.84
N ASN A 48 -14.71 -3.29 -10.97
CA ASN A 48 -13.24 -3.31 -11.00
C ASN A 48 -12.56 -1.96 -10.74
N GLN A 49 -13.34 -0.89 -10.61
CA GLN A 49 -12.84 0.48 -10.46
C GLN A 49 -12.81 0.90 -8.99
N ASN A 50 -11.60 1.12 -8.48
CA ASN A 50 -11.36 1.61 -7.12
C ASN A 50 -10.58 2.94 -7.23
N PHE A 51 -11.07 3.98 -6.56
CA PHE A 51 -10.62 5.36 -6.74
C PHE A 51 -9.83 5.92 -5.57
N TRP A 52 -10.01 5.33 -4.38
CA TRP A 52 -9.36 5.78 -3.17
C TRP A 52 -9.22 4.63 -2.19
N VAL A 53 -8.20 4.69 -1.33
CA VAL A 53 -7.98 3.72 -0.26
C VAL A 53 -7.59 4.43 1.03
N VAL A 54 -8.16 4.00 2.15
CA VAL A 54 -7.81 4.47 3.50
C VAL A 54 -7.76 3.27 4.44
N HIS A 55 -6.72 3.22 5.28
CA HIS A 55 -6.63 2.26 6.37
C HIS A 55 -7.16 2.88 7.67
N GLY A 56 -8.18 2.28 8.26
CA GLY A 56 -8.75 2.69 9.53
C GLY A 56 -7.85 2.35 10.72
N ASN A 57 -8.10 3.00 11.85
CA ASN A 57 -7.44 2.65 13.11
C ASN A 57 -8.04 1.38 13.74
N ASP A 58 -9.17 0.90 13.20
CA ASP A 58 -9.82 -0.36 13.57
C ASP A 58 -9.24 -1.59 12.85
N GLY A 59 -8.18 -1.41 12.06
CA GLY A 59 -7.52 -2.48 11.29
C GLY A 59 -8.26 -2.87 10.01
N LEU A 60 -9.30 -2.13 9.63
CA LEU A 60 -10.05 -2.34 8.40
C LEU A 60 -9.52 -1.43 7.28
N VAL A 61 -9.60 -1.90 6.04
CA VAL A 61 -9.23 -1.12 4.86
C VAL A 61 -10.49 -0.75 4.09
N TYR A 62 -10.61 0.51 3.73
CA TYR A 62 -11.75 1.07 3.03
C TYR A 62 -11.35 1.49 1.62
N PHE A 63 -12.07 1.01 0.62
CA PHE A 63 -11.86 1.34 -0.79
C PHE A 63 -13.07 2.09 -1.34
N ALA A 64 -12.84 3.26 -1.94
CA ALA A 64 -13.88 3.91 -2.73
C ALA A 64 -14.03 3.19 -4.07
N ASN A 65 -15.22 2.71 -4.37
CA ASN A 65 -15.56 1.89 -5.52
C ASN A 65 -16.77 2.47 -6.26
N THR A 66 -16.97 2.12 -7.53
CA THR A 66 -18.18 2.51 -8.30
C THR A 66 -19.49 2.08 -7.61
N ASN A 67 -19.47 0.99 -6.83
CA ASN A 67 -20.65 0.52 -6.10
C ASN A 67 -20.88 1.22 -4.73
N GLY A 68 -19.94 2.03 -4.25
CA GLY A 68 -19.96 2.61 -2.90
C GLY A 68 -18.61 2.49 -2.19
N ILE A 69 -18.62 2.20 -0.89
CA ILE A 69 -17.38 2.00 -0.13
C ILE A 69 -17.25 0.51 0.21
N LEU A 70 -16.14 -0.11 -0.16
CA LEU A 70 -15.83 -1.49 0.19
C LEU A 70 -14.98 -1.51 1.46
N GLU A 71 -15.48 -2.15 2.51
CA GLU A 71 -14.75 -2.45 3.74
C GLU A 71 -14.13 -3.85 3.63
N TYR A 72 -12.84 -3.96 3.94
CA TYR A 72 -12.08 -5.20 3.91
C TYR A 72 -11.43 -5.48 5.26
N ASP A 73 -11.67 -6.67 5.82
CA ASP A 73 -11.16 -7.11 7.13
C ASP A 73 -9.95 -8.05 7.05
N GLY A 74 -9.39 -8.26 5.85
CA GLY A 74 -8.36 -9.26 5.61
C GLY A 74 -8.89 -10.60 5.06
N HIS A 75 -10.20 -10.84 5.11
CA HIS A 75 -10.83 -12.04 4.58
C HIS A 75 -12.11 -11.76 3.78
N LYS A 76 -13.01 -10.94 4.33
CA LYS A 76 -14.33 -10.61 3.79
C LYS A 76 -14.37 -9.17 3.28
N TRP A 77 -15.20 -8.98 2.26
CA TRP A 77 -15.51 -7.70 1.66
C TRP A 77 -16.97 -7.37 1.98
N THR A 78 -17.20 -6.18 2.52
CA THR A 78 -18.54 -5.69 2.87
C THR A 78 -18.78 -4.36 2.18
N LEU A 79 -19.88 -4.26 1.42
CA LEU A 79 -20.29 -3.01 0.80
C LEU A 79 -21.03 -2.12 1.80
N ILE A 80 -20.57 -0.88 1.92
CA ILE A 80 -21.30 0.25 2.52
C ILE A 80 -21.86 1.05 1.33
N PRO A 81 -23.18 0.97 1.06
CA PRO A 81 -23.78 1.60 -0.10
C PRO A 81 -23.66 3.13 -0.03
N LEU A 82 -23.23 3.75 -1.12
CA LEU A 82 -23.23 5.19 -1.30
C LEU A 82 -23.43 5.50 -2.80
N GLN A 83 -24.19 6.53 -3.12
CA GLN A 83 -24.39 6.95 -4.51
C GLN A 83 -23.18 7.71 -5.05
N GLY A 84 -22.91 7.51 -6.34
CA GLY A 84 -21.77 8.12 -7.03
C GLY A 84 -20.44 7.50 -6.63
N ILE A 85 -19.34 8.18 -6.98
CA ILE A 85 -17.98 7.71 -6.71
C ILE A 85 -17.45 8.39 -5.44
N PRO A 86 -17.34 7.69 -4.29
CA PRO A 86 -16.86 8.31 -3.06
C PRO A 86 -15.40 8.79 -3.16
N ARG A 87 -15.02 9.68 -2.24
CA ARG A 87 -13.65 9.97 -1.82
C ARG A 87 -13.56 9.79 -0.32
N LEU A 88 -12.42 9.30 0.15
CA LEU A 88 -12.20 9.00 1.56
C LEU A 88 -11.03 9.83 2.08
N ALA A 89 -11.10 10.29 3.31
CA ALA A 89 -9.98 10.94 3.97
C ALA A 89 -9.96 10.56 5.45
N ARG A 90 -8.79 10.17 5.96
CA ARG A 90 -8.59 9.92 7.39
C ARG A 90 -8.05 11.18 8.06
N ALA A 91 -8.74 11.65 9.09
CA ALA A 91 -8.24 12.72 9.94
C ALA A 91 -7.22 12.20 10.97
N GLY A 92 -6.52 13.12 11.65
CA GLY A 92 -5.48 12.78 12.62
C GLY A 92 -5.99 12.03 13.86
N ASP A 93 -7.29 12.18 14.18
CA ASP A 93 -7.98 11.45 15.25
C ASP A 93 -8.41 10.03 14.85
N GLY A 94 -8.20 9.65 13.58
CA GLY A 94 -8.63 8.37 13.02
C GLY A 94 -10.02 8.38 12.39
N SER A 95 -10.78 9.47 12.48
CA SER A 95 -12.09 9.59 11.82
C SER A 95 -11.93 9.51 10.30
N ILE A 96 -12.77 8.68 9.66
CA ILE A 96 -12.78 8.56 8.20
C ILE A 96 -13.96 9.37 7.65
N TYR A 97 -13.63 10.45 6.95
CA TYR A 97 -14.57 11.28 6.23
C TYR A 97 -14.81 10.75 4.83
N VAL A 98 -16.03 10.94 4.36
CA VAL A 98 -16.53 10.48 3.08
C VAL A 98 -17.15 11.68 2.36
N SER A 99 -16.77 11.89 1.11
CA SER A 99 -17.48 12.79 0.20
C SER A 99 -17.92 12.03 -1.06
N GLY A 100 -19.00 12.47 -1.68
CA GLY A 100 -19.61 11.84 -2.86
C GLY A 100 -20.59 12.78 -3.54
N PHE A 101 -21.39 12.25 -4.47
CA PHE A 101 -22.42 13.03 -5.14
C PHE A 101 -23.51 13.42 -4.14
N SER A 102 -23.70 14.73 -3.92
CA SER A 102 -24.61 15.29 -2.90
C SER A 102 -24.47 14.63 -1.52
N SER A 103 -23.28 14.14 -1.18
CA SER A 103 -23.04 13.36 0.02
C SER A 103 -21.78 13.85 0.70
N PHE A 104 -21.88 14.22 1.97
CA PHE A 104 -20.73 14.51 2.82
C PHE A 104 -20.99 13.98 4.22
N GLY A 105 -20.04 13.26 4.77
CA GLY A 105 -20.23 12.59 6.05
C GLY A 105 -19.01 11.87 6.57
N LYS A 106 -19.22 10.92 7.47
CA LYS A 106 -18.16 10.08 8.03
C LYS A 106 -18.61 8.63 8.19
N LEU A 107 -17.65 7.71 8.20
CA LEU A 107 -17.89 6.32 8.58
C LEU A 107 -17.95 6.21 10.10
N VAL A 108 -18.99 5.54 10.61
CA VAL A 108 -19.19 5.28 12.04
C VAL A 108 -19.66 3.85 12.27
N LYS A 109 -19.46 3.31 13.48
CA LYS A 109 -20.05 2.03 13.88
C LYS A 109 -21.46 2.28 14.43
N ASN A 110 -22.42 1.47 13.99
CA ASN A 110 -23.77 1.46 14.57
C ASN A 110 -23.83 0.57 15.83
N GLU A 111 -25.02 0.47 16.45
CA GLU A 111 -25.25 -0.35 17.65
C GLU A 111 -24.92 -1.84 17.48
N LYS A 112 -24.89 -2.33 16.23
CA LYS A 112 -24.53 -3.72 15.89
C LYS A 112 -23.06 -3.85 15.49
N ASN A 113 -22.25 -2.84 15.77
CA ASN A 113 -20.83 -2.74 15.42
C ASN A 113 -20.54 -2.87 13.91
N ARG A 114 -21.50 -2.48 13.06
CA ARG A 114 -21.29 -2.44 11.60
C ARG A 114 -20.96 -1.02 11.18
N THR A 115 -20.04 -0.89 10.23
CA THR A 115 -19.71 0.40 9.64
C THR A 115 -20.86 0.89 8.77
N VAL A 116 -21.26 2.14 8.98
CA VAL A 116 -22.29 2.83 8.21
C VAL A 116 -21.82 4.24 7.89
N PHE A 117 -22.32 4.78 6.78
CA PHE A 117 -22.15 6.20 6.45
C PHE A 117 -23.12 7.04 7.27
N LEU A 118 -22.59 8.02 8.01
CA LEU A 118 -23.35 9.05 8.70
C LEU A 118 -23.24 10.35 7.90
N SER A 119 -24.36 10.81 7.35
CA SER A 119 -24.43 12.12 6.69
C SER A 119 -24.16 13.24 7.71
N LEU A 120 -23.36 14.22 7.28
CA LEU A 120 -23.15 15.50 7.97
C LEU A 120 -23.83 16.65 7.21
N LEU A 121 -24.49 16.35 6.08
CA LEU A 121 -25.43 17.27 5.45
C LEU A 121 -26.75 17.22 6.23
N GLY A 122 -27.34 18.39 6.46
CA GLY A 122 -28.70 18.50 7.01
C GLY A 122 -29.74 17.87 6.09
N PRO A 123 -31.02 17.74 6.53
CA PRO A 123 -32.09 17.28 5.66
C PRO A 123 -32.14 18.16 4.41
N GLU A 124 -32.17 17.52 3.24
CA GLU A 124 -32.37 18.24 1.97
C GLU A 124 -33.74 18.93 2.04
N THR A 125 -33.74 20.26 1.98
CA THR A 125 -34.95 21.10 1.93
C THR A 125 -35.56 21.11 0.53
#